data_AF-A0A2D4T5T0-F1
#
_entry.id   AF-A0A2D4T5T0-F1
#
_cell.length_a   1.000
_cell.length_b   1.000
_cell.length_c   1.000
_cell.angle_alpha   90.00
_cell.angle_beta   90.00
_cell.angle_gamma   90.00
#
_symmetry.space_group_name_H-M   'P 1'
#
loop_
_entity.id
_entity.type
_entity.pdbx_description
1 polymer ?
#
loop_
_entity_poly.entity_id
_entity_poly.type
_entity_poly.pdbx_seq_one_letter_code
_entity_poly.pdbx_strand_id
1 'polypeptide(L)'
;MDPLLKQRLVGTLVLVALGVVFWPLIFVTPQDRDPVVLQPISGRPVIDQSPIAEPESYQKSVAEALPTAPTTPAAVQSDADLGTRTGIDALELRSLPPADALATVSPRIDPPAGEPLIDEQGVAVFWVLQVATVGSAARAAEIVDGLRERGYKAFSKRYIRVDDELFRVQVGPNAEREVMARIKTEIDQALRVDSKILRYVQ
;
A
#
# COMPACT_ATOMS: atom_id res chain seq x y z
N MET A 1 -56.42 11.01 71.55
CA MET A 1 -54.96 11.07 71.32
C MET A 1 -54.69 12.19 70.36
N ASP A 2 -54.03 13.25 70.82
CA ASP A 2 -53.85 14.47 70.02
C ASP A 2 -53.08 14.20 68.72
N PRO A 3 -53.54 14.71 67.58
CA PRO A 3 -52.93 14.44 66.27
C PRO A 3 -51.47 14.96 66.20
N LEU A 4 -51.17 16.05 66.91
CA LEU A 4 -49.80 16.56 67.06
C LEU A 4 -48.85 15.55 67.72
N LEU A 5 -49.32 14.81 68.74
CA LEU A 5 -48.50 13.85 69.45
C LEU A 5 -48.18 12.64 68.56
N LYS A 6 -49.15 12.18 67.77
CA LYS A 6 -48.95 11.11 66.79
C LYS A 6 -47.95 11.50 65.70
N GLN A 7 -48.04 12.71 65.16
CA GLN A 7 -47.13 13.19 64.12
C GLN A 7 -45.68 13.31 64.62
N ARG A 8 -45.49 13.77 65.87
CA ARG A 8 -44.15 13.82 66.50
C ARG A 8 -43.60 12.42 66.75
N LEU A 9 -44.42 11.49 67.24
CA LEU A 9 -44.03 10.10 67.47
C LEU A 9 -43.59 9.41 66.17
N VAL A 10 -44.39 9.57 65.11
CA VAL A 10 -44.08 9.01 63.79
C VAL A 10 -42.82 9.64 63.21
N GLY A 11 -42.66 10.97 63.33
CA GLY A 11 -41.46 11.66 62.86
C GLY A 11 -40.18 11.18 63.56
N THR A 12 -40.23 11.02 64.89
CA THR A 12 -39.09 10.49 65.66
C THR A 12 -38.79 9.04 65.28
N LEU A 13 -39.81 8.19 65.09
CA LEU A 13 -39.63 6.81 64.64
C LEU A 13 -38.92 6.74 63.28
N VAL A 14 -39.35 7.57 62.32
CA VAL A 14 -38.75 7.63 60.98
C VAL A 14 -37.30 8.11 61.06
N LEU A 15 -36.99 9.13 61.87
CA LEU A 15 -35.62 9.60 62.05
C LEU A 15 -34.70 8.54 62.67
N VAL A 16 -35.19 7.80 63.67
CA VAL A 16 -34.42 6.69 64.27
C VAL A 16 -34.18 5.58 63.26
N ALA A 17 -35.22 5.18 62.51
CA ALA A 17 -35.09 4.15 61.47
C ALA A 17 -34.08 4.55 60.40
N LEU A 18 -34.10 5.82 59.96
CA LEU A 18 -33.15 6.35 58.99
C LEU A 18 -31.72 6.35 59.56
N GLY A 19 -31.54 6.74 60.83
CA GLY A 19 -30.24 6.67 61.50
C GLY A 19 -29.65 5.25 61.54
N VAL A 20 -30.46 4.22 61.83
CA VAL A 20 -30.00 2.82 61.88
C VAL A 20 -29.58 2.30 60.50
N VAL A 21 -30.31 2.67 59.44
CA VAL A 21 -29.96 2.28 58.06
C VAL A 21 -28.66 2.93 57.60
N PHE A 22 -28.45 4.20 57.96
CA PHE A 22 -27.24 4.93 57.58
C PHE A 22 -26.03 4.66 58.47
N TRP A 23 -26.23 4.14 59.69
CA TRP A 23 -25.13 3.79 60.61
C TRP A 23 -24.06 2.89 59.97
N PRO A 24 -24.38 1.71 59.40
CA PRO A 24 -23.36 0.87 58.77
C PRO A 24 -22.73 1.55 57.54
N LEU A 25 -23.46 2.41 56.82
CA LEU A 25 -22.92 3.08 55.63
C LEU A 25 -21.81 4.08 55.97
N ILE A 26 -21.90 4.77 57.12
CA ILE A 26 -20.90 5.75 57.56
C ILE A 26 -19.69 5.06 58.19
N PHE A 27 -19.91 3.98 58.96
CA PHE A 27 -18.87 3.37 59.78
C PHE A 27 -18.24 2.10 59.19
N VAL A 28 -18.85 1.47 58.18
CA VAL A 28 -18.25 0.31 57.51
C VAL A 28 -17.45 0.78 56.30
N THR A 29 -16.13 0.87 56.48
CA THR A 29 -15.21 1.11 55.37
C THR A 29 -15.06 -0.18 54.55
N PRO A 30 -15.10 -0.13 53.21
CA PRO A 30 -14.78 -1.27 52.37
C PRO A 30 -13.36 -1.76 52.70
N GLN A 31 -13.19 -3.08 52.87
CA GLN A 31 -11.85 -3.67 53.03
C GLN A 31 -11.05 -3.40 51.76
N ASP A 32 -9.93 -2.68 51.88
CA ASP A 32 -8.99 -2.51 50.77
C ASP A 32 -8.49 -3.89 50.34
N ARG A 33 -8.70 -4.22 49.07
CA ARG A 33 -8.19 -5.46 48.50
C ARG A 33 -6.67 -5.38 48.49
N ASP A 34 -6.02 -6.41 49.02
CA ASP A 34 -4.55 -6.48 49.06
C ASP A 34 -3.94 -6.09 47.70
N PRO A 35 -2.92 -5.22 47.69
CA PRO A 35 -2.28 -4.83 46.45
C PRO A 35 -1.62 -6.06 45.81
N VAL A 36 -1.93 -6.29 44.54
CA VAL A 36 -1.29 -7.35 43.74
C VAL A 36 0.21 -7.11 43.72
N VAL A 37 0.96 -7.97 44.42
CA VAL A 37 2.42 -7.94 44.43
C VAL A 37 2.91 -8.44 43.07
N LEU A 38 3.27 -7.50 42.20
CA LEU A 38 3.89 -7.80 40.91
C LEU A 38 5.30 -8.33 41.16
N GLN A 39 5.51 -9.62 40.89
CA GLN A 39 6.85 -10.20 40.94
C GLN A 39 7.72 -9.56 39.85
N PRO A 40 9.00 -9.28 40.14
CA PRO A 40 9.90 -8.74 39.14
C PRO A 40 10.09 -9.76 38.01
N ILE A 41 9.93 -9.28 36.77
CA ILE A 41 10.20 -10.07 35.57
C ILE A 41 11.69 -10.42 35.50
N SER A 42 12.01 -11.63 35.03
CA SER A 42 13.38 -12.05 34.78
C SER A 42 14.09 -11.06 33.85
N GLY A 43 15.36 -10.77 34.14
CA GLY A 43 16.17 -9.81 33.40
C GLY A 43 16.27 -10.13 31.90
N ARG A 44 16.56 -9.10 31.09
CA ARG A 44 16.69 -9.24 29.63
C ARG A 44 17.77 -10.28 29.28
N PRO A 45 17.51 -11.20 28.32
CA PRO A 45 18.52 -12.10 27.81
C PRO A 45 19.71 -11.34 27.22
N VAL A 46 20.92 -11.85 27.42
CA VAL A 46 22.13 -11.29 26.80
C VAL A 46 22.14 -11.74 25.33
N ILE A 47 22.24 -10.78 24.41
CA ILE A 47 22.36 -11.03 22.97
C ILE A 47 23.85 -11.06 22.62
N ASP A 48 24.27 -12.12 21.92
CA ASP A 48 25.63 -12.20 21.37
C ASP A 48 25.79 -11.18 20.24
N GLN A 49 26.75 -10.26 20.40
CA GLN A 49 27.09 -9.23 19.42
C GLN A 49 28.42 -9.54 18.72
N SER A 50 28.89 -10.79 18.80
CA SER A 50 30.09 -11.21 18.09
C SER A 50 29.95 -10.97 16.58
N PRO A 51 30.98 -10.43 15.91
CA PRO A 51 30.95 -10.21 14.46
C PRO A 51 30.66 -11.51 13.72
N ILE A 52 29.61 -11.51 12.91
CA ILE A 52 29.27 -12.61 12.02
C ILE A 52 30.24 -12.57 10.84
N ALA A 53 30.78 -13.72 10.43
CA ALA A 53 31.63 -13.81 9.26
C ALA A 53 30.86 -13.39 7.98
N GLU A 54 31.54 -12.71 7.06
CA GLU A 54 30.94 -12.36 5.78
C GLU A 54 30.53 -13.62 5.00
N PRO A 55 29.34 -13.63 4.37
CA PRO A 55 28.88 -14.77 3.60
C PRO A 55 29.75 -14.97 2.35
N GLU A 56 30.04 -16.23 2.01
CA GLU A 56 30.72 -16.56 0.76
C GLU A 56 29.86 -16.18 -0.46
N SER A 57 30.43 -15.42 -1.40
CA SER A 57 29.76 -15.06 -2.65
C SER A 57 30.02 -16.09 -3.76
N TYR A 58 28.95 -16.70 -4.27
CA TYR A 58 28.99 -17.61 -5.43
C TYR A 58 28.84 -16.90 -6.78
N GLN A 59 28.96 -15.57 -6.83
CA GLN A 59 28.73 -14.81 -8.06
C GLN A 59 29.62 -15.27 -9.22
N LYS A 60 30.88 -15.61 -8.94
CA LYS A 60 31.83 -16.09 -9.95
C LYS A 60 31.43 -17.44 -10.54
N SER A 61 31.05 -18.41 -9.69
CA SER A 61 30.61 -19.73 -10.14
C SER A 61 29.28 -19.69 -10.89
N VAL A 62 28.37 -18.80 -10.49
CA VAL A 62 27.10 -18.61 -11.18
C VAL A 62 27.32 -17.94 -12.55
N ALA A 63 28.17 -16.92 -12.63
CA ALA A 63 28.46 -16.23 -13.89
C ALA A 63 29.07 -17.16 -14.95
N GLU A 64 29.91 -18.11 -14.54
CA GLU A 64 30.53 -19.08 -15.45
C GLU A 64 29.58 -20.19 -15.89
N ALA A 65 28.54 -20.49 -15.09
CA ALA A 65 27.50 -21.47 -15.40
C ALA A 65 26.34 -20.89 -16.22
N LEU A 66 26.25 -19.57 -16.39
CA LEU A 66 25.19 -18.94 -17.16
C LEU A 66 25.46 -19.11 -18.68
N PRO A 67 24.46 -19.52 -19.47
CA PRO A 67 24.59 -19.54 -20.92
C PRO A 67 24.77 -18.11 -21.46
N THR A 68 25.56 -17.97 -22.52
CA THR A 68 25.76 -16.68 -23.19
C THR A 68 24.42 -16.11 -23.62
N ALA A 69 24.09 -14.90 -23.15
CA ALA A 69 22.85 -14.24 -23.53
C ALA A 69 22.81 -14.03 -25.06
N PRO A 70 21.65 -14.23 -25.71
CA PRO A 70 21.51 -13.92 -27.13
C PRO A 70 21.82 -12.44 -27.34
N THR A 71 22.81 -12.17 -28.20
CA THR A 71 23.24 -10.80 -28.54
C THR A 71 22.65 -10.43 -29.89
N THR A 72 21.71 -9.49 -29.89
CA THR A 72 21.12 -8.94 -31.11
C THR A 72 22.13 -7.99 -31.78
N PRO A 73 22.39 -8.11 -33.10
CA PRO A 73 23.27 -7.19 -33.80
C PRO A 73 22.78 -5.73 -33.69
N ALA A 74 23.69 -4.80 -33.42
CA ALA A 74 23.36 -3.39 -33.20
C ALA A 74 22.61 -2.75 -34.39
N ALA A 75 22.88 -3.20 -35.62
CA ALA A 75 22.17 -2.73 -36.82
C ALA A 75 20.68 -3.13 -36.81
N VAL A 76 20.38 -4.39 -36.46
CA VAL A 76 19.00 -4.89 -36.35
C VAL A 76 18.26 -4.17 -35.23
N GLN A 77 18.94 -3.91 -34.12
CA GLN A 77 18.39 -3.13 -33.02
C GLN A 77 18.07 -1.69 -33.44
N SER A 78 18.96 -1.06 -34.23
CA SER A 78 18.79 0.31 -34.74
C SER A 78 17.62 0.43 -35.70
N ASP A 79 17.42 -0.55 -36.59
CA ASP A 79 16.29 -0.58 -37.52
C ASP A 79 14.96 -0.82 -36.78
N ALA A 80 14.93 -1.74 -35.82
CA ALA A 80 13.77 -1.96 -34.95
C ALA A 80 13.43 -0.70 -34.15
N ASP A 81 14.46 0.02 -33.70
CA ASP A 81 14.33 1.31 -33.06
C ASP A 81 13.65 2.32 -34.00
N LEU A 82 14.16 2.51 -35.21
CA LEU A 82 13.57 3.46 -36.17
C LEU A 82 12.12 3.08 -36.53
N GLY A 83 11.83 1.79 -36.70
CA GLY A 83 10.50 1.28 -37.03
C GLY A 83 9.46 1.40 -35.91
N THR A 84 9.90 1.48 -34.65
CA THR A 84 9.03 1.58 -33.46
C THR A 84 9.13 2.93 -32.75
N ARG A 85 9.68 3.95 -33.42
CA ARG A 85 9.83 5.30 -32.86
C ARG A 85 8.46 5.87 -32.51
N THR A 86 8.16 5.88 -31.23
CA THR A 86 7.04 6.63 -30.65
C THR A 86 7.46 8.09 -30.57
N GLY A 87 6.55 9.03 -30.83
CA GLY A 87 6.84 10.48 -30.81
C GLY A 87 7.13 11.06 -29.43
N ILE A 88 7.34 10.21 -28.43
CA ILE A 88 7.51 10.56 -27.03
C ILE A 88 8.93 11.10 -26.83
N ASP A 89 9.05 12.40 -26.55
CA ASP A 89 10.34 13.04 -26.31
C ASP A 89 10.66 13.15 -24.82
N ALA A 90 11.95 13.18 -24.46
CA ALA A 90 12.40 13.34 -23.07
C ALA A 90 11.90 14.66 -22.44
N LEU A 91 11.64 15.67 -23.28
CA LEU A 91 11.03 16.94 -22.85
C LEU A 91 9.56 16.78 -22.43
N GLU A 92 8.80 15.91 -23.12
CA GLU A 92 7.39 15.65 -22.84
C GLU A 92 7.22 14.87 -21.53
N LEU A 93 8.12 13.92 -21.27
CA LEU A 93 8.20 13.19 -19.99
C LEU A 93 8.44 14.11 -18.79
N ARG A 94 9.14 15.23 -18.98
CA ARG A 94 9.38 16.27 -17.95
C ARG A 94 8.21 17.21 -17.72
N SER A 95 7.16 17.15 -18.55
CA SER A 95 5.95 17.95 -18.38
C SER A 95 4.85 17.27 -17.53
N LEU A 96 4.86 15.94 -17.38
CA LEU A 96 3.90 15.13 -16.61
C LEU A 96 3.71 15.53 -15.13
N PRO A 97 2.52 15.87 -14.62
CA PRO A 97 2.36 16.16 -13.19
C PRO A 97 2.84 15.00 -12.28
N PRO A 98 3.39 15.28 -11.06
CA PRO A 98 3.89 14.23 -10.18
C PRO A 98 2.79 13.22 -9.84
N ALA A 99 3.14 11.93 -9.80
CA ALA A 99 2.17 10.86 -9.53
C ALA A 99 1.46 11.04 -8.17
N ASP A 100 2.16 11.55 -7.16
CA ASP A 100 1.58 11.81 -5.83
C ASP A 100 0.53 12.92 -5.84
N ALA A 101 0.66 13.92 -6.72
CA ALA A 101 -0.35 14.96 -6.87
C ALA A 101 -1.67 14.41 -7.43
N LEU A 102 -1.58 13.38 -8.28
CA LEU A 102 -2.74 12.69 -8.87
C LEU A 102 -3.39 11.68 -7.90
N ALA A 103 -2.64 11.19 -6.91
CA ALA A 103 -3.14 10.29 -5.88
C ALA A 103 -3.83 11.01 -4.70
N THR A 104 -3.50 12.29 -4.43
CA THR A 104 -3.80 12.94 -3.14
C THR A 104 -5.11 13.74 -3.09
N VAL A 105 -5.92 13.79 -4.16
CA VAL A 105 -7.18 14.59 -4.14
C VAL A 105 -8.42 13.70 -4.14
N SER A 106 -8.73 13.16 -2.97
CA SER A 106 -10.08 13.08 -2.36
C SER A 106 -10.02 12.32 -1.02
N PRO A 107 -10.45 12.91 0.11
CA PRO A 107 -10.81 12.14 1.29
C PRO A 107 -11.91 11.16 0.88
N ARG A 108 -11.60 9.87 0.88
CA ARG A 108 -12.54 8.85 0.42
C ARG A 108 -13.48 8.52 1.58
N ILE A 109 -14.73 8.98 1.46
CA ILE A 109 -15.79 8.74 2.45
C ILE A 109 -16.60 7.48 2.09
N ASP A 110 -16.57 7.05 0.82
CA ASP A 110 -17.34 5.92 0.32
C ASP A 110 -16.47 4.79 -0.25
N PRO A 111 -16.87 3.50 -0.12
CA PRO A 111 -16.21 2.37 -0.77
C PRO A 111 -16.11 2.56 -2.29
N PRO A 112 -15.06 2.04 -2.95
CA PRO A 112 -14.90 2.14 -4.40
C PRO A 112 -16.14 1.60 -5.11
N ALA A 113 -16.69 2.39 -6.02
CA ALA A 113 -17.93 2.09 -6.71
C ALA A 113 -17.77 0.89 -7.66
N GLY A 114 -18.41 -0.23 -7.30
CA GLY A 114 -19.10 -1.10 -8.27
C GLY A 114 -18.32 -2.21 -8.97
N GLU A 115 -16.99 -2.28 -8.90
CA GLU A 115 -16.22 -3.41 -9.45
C GLU A 115 -15.76 -4.35 -8.34
N PRO A 116 -16.00 -5.67 -8.45
CA PRO A 116 -15.56 -6.62 -7.43
C PRO A 116 -14.03 -6.60 -7.34
N LEU A 117 -13.49 -6.32 -6.15
CA LEU A 117 -12.04 -6.30 -5.90
C LEU A 117 -11.42 -7.69 -6.05
N ILE A 118 -12.25 -8.73 -6.11
CA ILE A 118 -11.88 -10.13 -6.17
C ILE A 118 -12.66 -10.75 -7.32
N ASP A 119 -11.99 -11.47 -8.21
CA ASP A 119 -12.64 -12.21 -9.29
C ASP A 119 -13.35 -13.48 -8.79
N GLU A 120 -14.06 -14.17 -9.68
CA GLU A 120 -14.78 -15.42 -9.36
C GLU A 120 -13.84 -16.54 -8.86
N GLN A 121 -12.54 -16.40 -9.09
CA GLN A 121 -11.48 -17.34 -8.71
C GLN A 121 -10.85 -16.99 -7.35
N GLY A 122 -11.31 -15.93 -6.68
CA GLY A 122 -10.76 -15.52 -5.38
C GLY A 122 -9.47 -14.70 -5.48
N VAL A 123 -9.09 -14.23 -6.67
CA VAL A 123 -7.87 -13.46 -6.93
C VAL A 123 -8.19 -11.97 -6.96
N ALA A 124 -7.35 -11.16 -6.31
CA ALA A 124 -7.48 -9.72 -6.31
C ALA A 124 -7.33 -9.14 -7.74
N VAL A 125 -8.28 -8.30 -8.13
CA VAL A 125 -8.29 -7.64 -9.44
C VAL A 125 -7.39 -6.41 -9.39
N PHE A 126 -6.40 -6.39 -10.27
CA PHE A 126 -5.52 -5.24 -10.47
C PHE A 126 -5.58 -4.76 -11.92
N TRP A 127 -5.32 -3.47 -12.10
CA TRP A 127 -5.31 -2.79 -13.38
C TRP A 127 -3.91 -2.22 -13.66
N VAL A 128 -3.47 -2.32 -14.90
CA VAL A 128 -2.25 -1.69 -15.41
C VAL A 128 -2.58 -0.83 -16.61
N LEU A 129 -1.88 0.30 -16.72
CA LEU A 129 -1.97 1.19 -17.87
C LEU A 129 -0.81 0.87 -18.82
N GLN A 130 -1.10 0.35 -20.01
CA GLN A 130 -0.10 0.15 -21.07
C GLN A 130 0.08 1.46 -21.83
N VAL A 131 1.26 2.09 -21.68
CA VAL A 131 1.58 3.41 -22.23
C VAL A 131 2.12 3.31 -23.65
N ALA A 132 3.06 2.37 -23.88
CA ALA A 132 3.69 2.18 -25.18
C ALA A 132 4.18 0.75 -25.37
N THR A 133 4.42 0.36 -26.62
CA THR A 133 5.15 -0.87 -26.98
C THR A 133 6.26 -0.48 -27.93
N VAL A 134 7.50 -0.80 -27.58
CA VAL A 134 8.71 -0.41 -28.30
C VAL A 134 9.53 -1.64 -28.68
N GLY A 135 10.31 -1.59 -29.77
CA GLY A 135 11.15 -2.71 -30.23
C GLY A 135 12.55 -2.75 -29.59
N SER A 136 12.81 -1.93 -28.58
CA SER A 136 14.14 -1.79 -27.99
C SER A 136 14.11 -1.76 -26.47
N ALA A 137 14.99 -2.57 -25.88
CA ALA A 137 15.16 -2.65 -24.44
C ALA A 137 15.67 -1.32 -23.86
N ALA A 138 16.60 -0.66 -24.57
CA ALA A 138 17.22 0.58 -24.12
C ALA A 138 16.19 1.71 -24.02
N ARG A 139 15.38 1.91 -25.08
CA ARG A 139 14.31 2.91 -25.04
C ARG A 139 13.23 2.59 -24.03
N ALA A 140 12.87 1.32 -23.88
CA ALA A 140 11.89 0.93 -22.87
C ALA A 140 12.36 1.33 -21.47
N ALA A 141 13.66 1.16 -21.18
CA ALA A 141 14.28 1.58 -19.93
C ALA A 141 14.24 3.11 -19.77
N GLU A 142 14.61 3.88 -20.81
CA GLU A 142 14.56 5.36 -20.78
C GLU A 142 13.15 5.89 -20.47
N ILE A 143 12.11 5.33 -21.10
CA ILE A 143 10.71 5.74 -20.85
C ILE A 143 10.30 5.35 -19.42
N VAL A 144 10.69 4.17 -18.95
CA VAL A 144 10.39 3.71 -17.59
C VAL A 144 11.07 4.61 -16.55
N ASP A 145 12.32 4.98 -16.75
CA ASP A 145 13.07 5.83 -15.84
C ASP A 145 12.48 7.25 -15.82
N GLY A 146 12.13 7.81 -16.98
CA GLY A 146 11.43 9.10 -17.07
C GLY A 146 10.08 9.09 -16.35
N LEU A 147 9.32 8.01 -16.42
CA LEU A 147 8.07 7.86 -15.67
C LEU A 147 8.32 7.70 -14.15
N ARG A 148 9.37 6.98 -13.76
CA ARG A 148 9.75 6.79 -12.35
C ARG A 148 10.24 8.07 -11.69
N GLU A 149 10.98 8.91 -12.41
CA GLU A 149 11.41 10.23 -11.92
C GLU A 149 10.23 11.11 -11.54
N ARG A 150 9.07 10.93 -12.19
CA ARG A 150 7.83 11.65 -11.86
C ARG A 150 6.99 10.96 -10.78
N GLY A 151 7.48 9.87 -10.21
CA GLY A 151 6.82 9.09 -9.16
C GLY A 151 5.85 8.02 -9.68
N TYR A 152 5.73 7.82 -11.00
CA TYR A 152 4.88 6.76 -11.52
C TYR A 152 5.54 5.40 -11.33
N LYS A 153 4.77 4.42 -10.84
CA LYS A 153 5.21 3.02 -10.73
C LYS A 153 5.23 2.35 -12.11
N ALA A 154 6.27 2.64 -12.89
CA ALA A 154 6.44 2.12 -14.24
C ALA A 154 7.38 0.91 -14.30
N PHE A 155 7.08 -0.01 -15.21
CA PHE A 155 7.90 -1.18 -15.52
C PHE A 155 7.75 -1.59 -16.99
N SER A 156 8.77 -2.23 -17.55
CA SER A 156 8.72 -2.80 -18.91
C SER A 156 8.62 -4.33 -18.85
N LYS A 157 7.72 -4.93 -19.64
CA LYS A 157 7.61 -6.39 -19.80
C LYS A 157 8.03 -6.79 -21.21
N ARG A 158 8.93 -7.76 -21.31
CA ARG A 158 9.31 -8.38 -22.58
C ARG A 158 8.12 -9.15 -23.17
N TYR A 159 7.86 -8.95 -24.45
CA TYR A 159 6.79 -9.57 -25.21
C TYR A 159 7.32 -9.98 -26.58
N ILE A 160 7.43 -11.29 -26.83
CA ILE A 160 7.86 -11.81 -28.12
C ILE A 160 6.63 -12.00 -28.99
N ARG A 161 6.60 -11.38 -30.16
CA ARG A 161 5.56 -11.59 -31.17
C ARG A 161 6.17 -12.22 -32.40
N VAL A 162 5.86 -13.50 -32.62
CA VAL A 162 6.40 -14.30 -33.73
C VAL A 162 7.93 -14.35 -33.64
N ASP A 163 8.63 -13.42 -34.29
CA ASP A 163 10.09 -13.31 -34.30
C ASP A 163 10.61 -11.94 -33.79
N ASP A 164 9.73 -10.99 -33.45
CA ASP A 164 10.10 -9.67 -32.96
C ASP A 164 10.08 -9.61 -31.42
N GLU A 165 11.20 -9.20 -30.82
CA GLU A 165 11.29 -8.89 -29.39
C GLU A 165 10.78 -7.47 -29.15
N LEU A 166 9.59 -7.37 -28.53
CA LEU A 166 8.97 -6.10 -28.16
C LEU A 166 8.99 -5.92 -26.64
N PHE A 167 8.99 -4.66 -26.21
CA PHE A 167 8.96 -4.26 -24.81
C PHE A 167 7.72 -3.40 -24.58
N ARG A 168 6.83 -3.89 -23.71
CA ARG A 168 5.62 -3.16 -23.31
C ARG A 168 5.91 -2.34 -22.07
N VAL A 169 5.82 -1.03 -22.17
CA VAL A 169 5.95 -0.11 -21.03
C VAL A 169 4.58 0.05 -20.36
N GLN A 170 4.51 -0.26 -19.08
CA GLN A 170 3.30 -0.30 -18.28
C GLN A 170 3.46 0.50 -16.99
N VAL A 171 2.38 1.10 -16.50
CA VAL A 171 2.29 1.81 -15.22
C VAL A 171 1.23 1.11 -14.35
N GLY A 172 1.56 0.77 -13.11
CA GLY A 172 0.69 -0.02 -12.21
C GLY A 172 1.46 -1.20 -11.61
N PRO A 173 0.84 -2.17 -10.91
CA PRO A 173 -0.59 -2.46 -10.76
C PRO A 173 -1.30 -1.57 -9.73
N ASN A 174 -2.58 -1.25 -9.98
CA ASN A 174 -3.46 -0.54 -9.04
C ASN A 174 -4.80 -1.28 -8.90
N ALA A 175 -5.35 -1.36 -7.68
CA ALA A 175 -6.64 -1.98 -7.43
C ALA A 175 -7.81 -1.16 -8.00
N GLU A 176 -7.63 0.16 -8.14
CA GLU A 176 -8.68 1.07 -8.57
C GLU A 176 -8.54 1.50 -10.02
N ARG A 177 -9.59 1.20 -10.79
CA ARG A 177 -9.69 1.61 -12.18
C ARG A 177 -9.80 3.13 -12.34
N GLU A 178 -10.44 3.83 -11.41
CA GLU A 178 -10.58 5.30 -11.45
C GLU A 178 -9.24 6.02 -11.36
N VAL A 179 -8.33 5.55 -10.50
CA VAL A 179 -6.97 6.11 -10.39
C VAL A 179 -6.22 5.90 -11.70
N MET A 180 -6.35 4.73 -12.33
CA MET A 180 -5.77 4.47 -13.66
C MET A 180 -6.39 5.32 -14.76
N ALA A 181 -7.69 5.63 -14.69
CA ALA A 181 -8.34 6.51 -15.65
C ALA A 181 -7.82 7.96 -15.57
N ARG A 182 -7.58 8.49 -14.36
CA ARG A 182 -6.98 9.81 -14.18
C ARG A 182 -5.54 9.86 -14.71
N ILE A 183 -4.75 8.85 -14.35
CA ILE A 183 -3.35 8.73 -14.82
C ILE A 183 -3.30 8.58 -16.35
N LYS A 184 -4.24 7.83 -16.95
CA LYS A 184 -4.39 7.72 -18.41
C LYS A 184 -4.54 9.08 -19.07
N THR A 185 -5.46 9.92 -18.60
CA THR A 185 -5.71 11.23 -19.21
C THR A 185 -4.46 12.11 -19.24
N GLU A 186 -3.73 12.16 -18.13
CA GLU A 186 -2.49 12.96 -18.02
C GLU A 186 -1.37 12.41 -18.89
N ILE A 187 -1.19 11.08 -18.91
CA ILE A 187 -0.16 10.43 -19.71
C ILE A 187 -0.43 10.58 -21.21
N ASP A 188 -1.69 10.41 -21.63
CA ASP A 188 -2.09 10.60 -23.02
C ASP A 188 -1.90 12.05 -23.47
N GLN A 189 -2.23 13.03 -22.60
CA GLN A 189 -2.07 14.44 -22.92
C GLN A 189 -0.60 14.85 -23.02
N ALA A 190 0.24 14.39 -22.09
CA ALA A 190 1.65 14.77 -22.04
C ALA A 190 2.48 14.06 -23.10
N LEU A 191 2.27 12.75 -23.33
CA LEU A 191 3.08 11.95 -24.25
C LEU A 191 2.42 11.78 -25.63
N ARG A 192 1.22 12.33 -25.83
CA ARG A 192 0.42 12.20 -27.08
C ARG A 192 0.25 10.74 -27.52
N VAL A 193 0.05 9.86 -26.55
CA VAL A 193 -0.14 8.42 -26.74
C VAL A 193 -1.60 8.03 -26.54
N ASP A 194 -2.00 6.89 -27.11
CA ASP A 194 -3.28 6.22 -26.78
C ASP A 194 -3.00 5.06 -25.83
N SER A 195 -2.92 5.36 -24.53
CA SER A 195 -2.66 4.33 -23.51
C SER A 195 -3.90 3.48 -23.22
N LYS A 196 -3.72 2.19 -22.92
CA LYS A 196 -4.83 1.26 -22.67
C LYS A 196 -4.80 0.70 -21.27
N ILE A 197 -5.93 0.80 -20.56
CA ILE A 197 -6.10 0.16 -19.25
C ILE A 197 -6.41 -1.32 -19.50
N LEU A 198 -5.56 -2.19 -18.95
CA LEU A 198 -5.67 -3.64 -19.06
C LEU A 198 -5.76 -4.25 -17.66
N ARG A 199 -6.46 -5.37 -17.55
CA ARG A 199 -6.43 -6.18 -16.35
C ARG A 199 -5.02 -6.77 -16.19
N TYR A 200 -4.43 -6.58 -15.03
CA TYR A 200 -3.17 -7.20 -14.68
C TYR A 200 -3.41 -8.67 -14.37
N VAL A 201 -2.71 -9.53 -15.10
CA VAL A 201 -2.69 -10.97 -14.90
C VAL A 201 -1.22 -11.35 -14.73
N GLN A 202 -0.89 -11.96 -13.60
CA GLN A 202 0.47 -12.38 -13.26
C GLN A 202 0.81 -13.69 -13.96
#